data_AF-A0A2M7Q4L7-F1
#
_entry.id   AF-A0A2M7Q4L7-F1
#
_cell.length_a   1.000
_cell.length_b   1.000
_cell.length_c   1.000
_cell.angle_alpha   90.00
_cell.angle_beta   90.00
_cell.angle_gamma   90.00
#
_symmetry.space_group_name_H-M   'P 1'
#
loop_
_entity.id
_entity.type
_entity.pdbx_description
1 polymer ?
#
loop_
_entity_poly.entity_id
_entity_poly.type
_entity_poly.pdbx_seq_one_letter_code
_entity_poly.pdbx_strand_id
1 'polypeptide(L)'
;MNDIIRKKMNDVIVPAAKPRISLFEDDVIRRPVIVPETHIDITPTIDDEADRIESNPFFKKYKNDTVKDRPKGSGLRGILWSLLFALFLASGFVVLNYFASATIEMVPVTRNITLNKNLVALNNSESGELVFHIVPLNEKKSKDVSATIEKKIQVKASGKVMIYNSYSSVAQRLIPNTRFEDEKTHKIYRINTPIVVPGTMIVNGETVPGSIEATVYADAAGEEYNIGLVDKFTIPGFKGDPRYSKFYAVSKPELPIDHGFSGTVKVPSDEAIKSAQEELKEDLKKIAVEKARAQIPVDATFFPGSMVFRFEEVPNDPTAIDTPSVSMRAIVYVFFFDTVSLTEKLAFATLPDDNNNPFIISNMSSLEFRLNDEDKNIVPSDLSRIRFEITGTAEFVGQIDTKSVQNALAGKSKKDFEEIIKKQGNIKDVNMVLRPMWKTTFPVDPTKITIKIVTK
;
A
#
# COMPACT_ATOMS: atom_id res chain seq x y z
N MET A 1 -15.19 37.10 6.78
CA MET A 1 -14.74 36.57 8.08
C MET A 1 -14.22 35.17 7.82
N ASN A 2 -13.02 34.89 8.33
CA ASN A 2 -12.21 33.66 8.25
C ASN A 2 -11.14 33.59 7.16
N ASP A 3 -9.95 34.00 7.61
CA ASP A 3 -8.60 33.85 7.07
C ASP A 3 -8.25 32.41 6.68
N ILE A 4 -7.55 32.28 5.56
CA ILE A 4 -6.75 31.08 5.25
C ILE A 4 -5.30 31.52 5.14
N ILE A 5 -4.54 31.14 6.18
CA ILE A 5 -3.09 31.31 6.29
C ILE A 5 -2.41 30.40 5.25
N ARG A 6 -1.81 30.99 4.21
CA ARG A 6 -0.94 30.26 3.27
C ARG A 6 0.45 30.07 3.87
N LYS A 7 0.84 28.81 4.09
CA LYS A 7 2.19 28.42 4.51
C LYS A 7 3.16 28.56 3.31
N LYS A 8 4.26 29.30 3.49
CA LYS A 8 5.34 29.48 2.52
C LYS A 8 6.04 28.14 2.26
N MET A 9 6.14 27.72 1.00
CA MET A 9 7.05 26.65 0.56
C MET A 9 8.48 27.20 0.54
N ASN A 10 9.41 26.46 1.15
CA ASN A 10 10.84 26.72 1.02
C ASN A 10 11.33 26.14 -0.31
N ASP A 11 12.15 26.93 -1.00
CA ASP A 11 12.75 26.63 -2.29
C ASP A 11 13.55 25.32 -2.26
N VAL A 12 13.28 24.48 -3.26
CA VAL A 12 14.07 23.29 -3.58
C VAL A 12 15.29 23.74 -4.37
N ILE A 13 16.48 23.62 -3.77
CA ILE A 13 17.75 23.86 -4.43
C ILE A 13 18.07 22.68 -5.35
N VAL A 14 18.18 22.96 -6.66
CA VAL A 14 18.64 22.02 -7.68
C VAL A 14 20.18 21.98 -7.67
N PRO A 15 20.83 20.81 -7.56
CA PRO A 15 22.28 20.74 -7.71
C PRO A 15 22.68 20.81 -9.18
N ALA A 16 23.55 21.78 -9.48
CA ALA A 16 24.12 22.04 -10.80
C ALA A 16 25.11 20.95 -11.25
N ALA A 17 25.11 20.71 -12.57
CA ALA A 17 26.03 19.82 -13.27
C ALA A 17 27.49 20.29 -13.17
N LYS A 18 28.42 19.35 -12.93
CA LYS A 18 29.87 19.55 -13.05
C LYS A 18 30.30 19.44 -14.52
N PRO A 19 31.18 20.33 -15.03
CA PRO A 19 31.82 20.12 -16.32
C PRO A 19 33.08 19.25 -16.19
N ARG A 20 33.34 18.48 -17.27
CA ARG A 20 34.60 17.81 -17.59
C ARG A 20 35.71 18.84 -17.81
N ILE A 21 36.89 18.61 -17.23
CA ILE A 21 38.16 19.17 -17.72
C ILE A 21 39.19 18.04 -17.78
N SER A 22 39.92 18.02 -18.88
CA SER A 22 40.93 17.05 -19.25
C SER A 22 42.28 17.77 -19.43
N LEU A 23 43.35 17.07 -19.00
CA LEU A 23 44.71 17.04 -19.54
C LEU A 23 45.82 17.98 -19.01
N PHE A 24 46.90 17.27 -18.62
CA PHE A 24 48.36 17.54 -18.61
C PHE A 24 48.91 18.77 -17.88
N GLU A 25 49.84 18.54 -16.92
CA GLU A 25 51.28 18.66 -17.18
C GLU A 25 52.09 18.01 -16.04
N ASP A 26 53.28 17.53 -16.39
CA ASP A 26 54.24 16.77 -15.58
C ASP A 26 54.83 17.60 -14.43
N ASP A 27 55.14 16.95 -13.30
CA ASP A 27 56.44 17.19 -12.69
C ASP A 27 56.93 16.02 -11.82
N VAL A 28 58.22 15.75 -12.03
CA VAL A 28 59.02 14.63 -11.52
C VAL A 28 59.39 14.89 -10.06
N ILE A 29 59.68 13.82 -9.29
CA ILE A 29 60.85 13.64 -8.40
C ILE A 29 60.55 12.73 -7.18
N ARG A 30 61.14 11.51 -7.27
CA ARG A 30 61.88 10.73 -6.26
C ARG A 30 61.16 10.17 -5.01
N ARG A 31 61.04 8.84 -5.01
CA ARG A 31 61.29 7.94 -3.85
C ARG A 31 62.78 8.06 -3.43
N PRO A 32 63.22 7.80 -2.16
CA PRO A 32 63.06 6.44 -1.61
C PRO A 32 63.15 6.21 -0.07
N VAL A 33 62.98 4.92 0.25
CA VAL A 33 63.52 4.12 1.38
C VAL A 33 62.87 4.22 2.77
N ILE A 34 62.41 3.03 3.18
CA ILE A 34 62.05 2.58 4.53
C ILE A 34 63.33 2.07 5.22
N VAL A 35 63.57 2.44 6.48
CA VAL A 35 64.53 1.79 7.41
C VAL A 35 63.85 1.70 8.80
N PRO A 36 64.09 0.63 9.59
CA PRO A 36 63.21 0.21 10.69
C PRO A 36 63.64 0.67 12.10
N GLU A 37 62.73 0.38 13.05
CA GLU A 37 62.81 0.21 14.51
C GLU A 37 64.08 0.63 15.28
N THR A 38 63.88 1.29 16.44
CA THR A 38 64.20 0.71 17.77
C THR A 38 63.79 1.67 18.90
N HIS A 39 63.01 1.15 19.84
CA HIS A 39 62.75 1.78 21.14
C HIS A 39 63.94 1.44 22.06
N ILE A 40 64.59 2.46 22.61
CA ILE A 40 65.65 2.33 23.60
C ILE A 40 65.01 2.54 24.98
N ASP A 41 65.05 1.48 25.78
CA ASP A 41 64.66 1.44 27.19
C ASP A 41 65.95 1.51 28.01
N ILE A 42 66.14 2.55 28.82
CA ILE A 42 67.25 2.62 29.79
C ILE A 42 66.77 3.30 31.08
N THR A 43 66.55 2.49 32.10
CA THR A 43 66.55 2.83 33.52
C THR A 43 67.91 3.40 33.96
N PRO A 44 67.97 4.44 34.82
CA PRO A 44 69.21 4.79 35.49
C PRO A 44 69.32 4.06 36.84
N THR A 45 70.42 3.32 36.99
CA THR A 45 70.97 2.80 38.24
C THR A 45 71.72 3.89 39.01
N ILE A 46 71.62 3.80 40.33
CA ILE A 46 72.30 4.61 41.35
C ILE A 46 73.70 4.01 41.57
N ASP A 47 74.75 4.82 41.72
CA ASP A 47 75.65 4.85 42.89
C ASP A 47 76.93 5.68 42.63
N ASP A 48 77.17 6.55 43.60
CA ASP A 48 78.44 6.95 44.24
C ASP A 48 79.52 7.84 43.58
N GLU A 49 79.65 9.00 44.25
CA GLU A 49 80.85 9.63 44.82
C GLU A 49 81.67 10.73 44.11
N ALA A 50 81.81 11.82 44.90
CA ALA A 50 82.84 12.86 44.98
C ALA A 50 82.95 13.82 43.77
N ASP A 51 82.84 15.15 43.90
CA ASP A 51 83.60 16.01 44.80
C ASP A 51 83.08 17.46 44.78
N ARG A 52 83.10 18.09 45.96
CA ARG A 52 83.45 19.49 46.29
C ARG A 52 82.54 20.72 45.99
N ILE A 53 82.02 21.25 47.11
CA ILE A 53 82.06 22.64 47.65
C ILE A 53 81.67 23.81 46.71
N GLU A 54 80.57 24.52 47.01
CA GLU A 54 80.57 25.90 47.58
C GLU A 54 79.16 26.44 47.92
N SER A 55 79.14 27.20 49.02
CA SER A 55 78.03 27.77 49.81
C SER A 55 77.19 28.83 49.07
N ASN A 56 75.86 28.98 49.26
CA ASN A 56 75.11 29.73 50.31
C ASN A 56 73.95 30.50 49.58
N PRO A 57 73.07 31.33 50.20
CA PRO A 57 72.13 31.17 51.33
C PRO A 57 70.74 31.81 51.02
N PHE A 58 69.55 31.20 51.21
CA PHE A 58 68.32 32.05 51.30
C PHE A 58 67.12 31.54 52.14
N PHE A 59 67.24 30.45 52.88
CA PHE A 59 66.16 30.05 53.81
C PHE A 59 66.56 30.25 55.27
N LYS A 60 66.29 31.46 55.79
CA LYS A 60 66.20 31.72 57.24
C LYS A 60 64.79 31.37 57.73
N LYS A 61 64.71 30.39 58.64
CA LYS A 61 63.58 30.15 59.53
C LYS A 61 63.36 31.37 60.45
N TYR A 62 62.10 31.75 60.64
CA TYR A 62 61.65 32.40 61.86
C TYR A 62 60.58 31.54 62.52
N LYS A 63 60.74 31.35 63.83
CA LYS A 63 59.82 30.69 64.76
C LYS A 63 59.41 31.71 65.83
N ASN A 64 58.33 31.36 66.55
CA ASN A 64 57.74 31.97 67.75
C ASN A 64 56.78 33.11 67.46
N ASP A 65 55.68 33.31 68.17
CA ASP A 65 54.81 32.50 69.04
C ASP A 65 53.62 33.45 69.31
N THR A 66 52.41 32.93 69.51
CA THR A 66 51.49 33.45 70.53
C THR A 66 50.27 32.53 70.61
N VAL A 67 50.25 31.76 71.69
CA VAL A 67 49.09 31.04 72.20
C VAL A 67 47.99 32.05 72.51
N LYS A 68 46.83 31.87 71.89
CA LYS A 68 45.58 32.51 72.32
C LYS A 68 44.55 31.41 72.53
N ASP A 69 44.32 31.07 73.80
CA ASP A 69 43.26 30.18 74.24
C ASP A 69 41.93 30.64 73.63
N ARG A 70 41.34 29.78 72.78
CA ARG A 70 39.95 29.89 72.35
C ARG A 70 39.15 28.77 73.03
N PRO A 71 37.97 29.09 73.57
CA PRO A 71 37.26 28.18 74.47
C PRO A 71 36.85 26.90 73.74
N LYS A 72 37.12 25.76 74.39
CA LYS A 72 36.50 24.46 74.13
C LYS A 72 34.98 24.61 74.24
N GLY A 73 34.33 24.79 73.09
CA GLY A 73 32.87 24.81 72.98
C GLY A 73 32.44 24.34 71.60
N SER A 74 31.77 23.18 71.55
CA SER A 74 31.05 22.59 70.40
C SER A 74 31.73 21.50 69.53
N GLY A 75 32.51 20.59 70.14
CA GLY A 75 32.89 19.33 69.47
C GLY A 75 31.70 18.48 68.99
N LEU A 76 30.51 18.64 69.60
CA LEU A 76 29.28 17.99 69.17
C LEU A 76 28.69 18.55 67.87
N ARG A 77 28.86 19.85 67.56
CA ARG A 77 28.28 20.45 66.35
C ARG A 77 29.03 19.97 65.10
N GLY A 78 30.36 19.93 65.13
CA GLY A 78 31.18 19.40 64.02
C GLY A 78 30.87 17.94 63.69
N ILE A 79 30.67 17.10 64.73
CA ILE A 79 30.26 15.70 64.56
C ILE A 79 28.86 15.60 63.96
N LEU A 80 27.90 16.43 64.41
CA LEU A 80 26.55 16.47 63.85
C LEU A 80 26.54 16.86 62.37
N TRP A 81 27.33 17.87 61.98
CA TRP A 81 27.46 18.29 60.58
C TRP A 81 28.13 17.21 59.71
N SER A 82 29.11 16.49 60.25
CA SER A 82 29.73 15.36 59.54
C SER A 82 28.76 14.19 59.33
N LEU A 83 27.91 13.88 60.33
CA LEU A 83 26.86 12.86 60.22
C LEU A 83 25.78 13.25 59.22
N LEU A 84 25.34 14.52 59.22
CA LEU A 84 24.38 15.03 58.25
C LEU A 84 24.94 15.00 56.82
N PHE A 85 26.22 15.35 56.64
CA PHE A 85 26.88 15.26 55.34
C PHE A 85 27.02 13.81 54.85
N ALA A 86 27.38 12.88 55.75
CA ALA A 86 27.41 11.45 55.43
C ALA A 86 26.03 10.91 55.06
N LEU A 87 24.96 11.31 55.77
CA LEU A 87 23.58 10.95 55.45
C LEU A 87 23.15 11.53 54.10
N PHE A 88 23.53 12.77 53.80
CA PHE A 88 23.29 13.39 52.51
C PHE A 88 23.99 12.64 51.37
N LEU A 89 25.25 12.24 51.56
CA LEU A 89 25.98 11.42 50.59
C LEU A 89 25.37 10.03 50.42
N ALA A 90 24.96 9.37 51.52
CA ALA A 90 24.30 8.07 51.49
C ALA A 90 22.95 8.15 50.77
N SER A 91 22.14 9.17 51.09
CA SER A 91 20.88 9.45 50.41
C SER A 91 21.10 9.73 48.92
N GLY A 92 22.05 10.60 48.59
CA GLY A 92 22.45 10.88 47.20
C GLY A 92 22.88 9.62 46.46
N PHE A 93 23.66 8.73 47.10
CA PHE A 93 24.08 7.46 46.53
C PHE A 93 22.90 6.51 46.28
N VAL A 94 21.94 6.42 47.21
CA VAL A 94 20.72 5.61 47.05
C VAL A 94 19.86 6.16 45.91
N VAL A 95 19.65 7.47 45.86
CA VAL A 95 18.88 8.15 44.80
C VAL A 95 19.56 7.92 43.43
N LEU A 96 20.87 8.14 43.32
CA LEU A 96 21.62 7.92 42.08
C LEU A 96 21.61 6.45 41.62
N ASN A 97 21.60 5.49 42.57
CA ASN A 97 21.44 4.08 42.25
C ASN A 97 20.02 3.74 41.78
N TYR A 98 19.00 4.37 42.37
CA TYR A 98 17.61 4.16 41.97
C TYR A 98 17.33 4.69 40.56
N PHE A 99 17.95 5.82 40.18
CA PHE A 99 17.87 6.42 38.84
C PHE A 99 18.91 5.85 37.84
N ALA A 100 19.53 4.71 38.15
CA ALA A 100 20.44 4.08 37.22
C ALA A 100 19.72 3.68 35.92
N SER A 101 20.32 4.02 34.78
CA SER A 101 19.77 3.75 33.44
C SER A 101 20.89 3.34 32.49
N ALA A 102 20.52 2.60 31.45
CA ALA A 102 21.41 2.24 30.35
C ALA A 102 20.84 2.77 29.04
N THR A 103 21.68 3.32 28.18
CA THR A 103 21.32 3.66 26.80
C THR A 103 22.23 2.89 25.86
N ILE A 104 21.65 2.17 24.93
CA ILE A 104 22.38 1.35 23.95
C ILE A 104 21.94 1.77 22.56
N GLU A 105 22.90 2.19 21.75
CA GLU A 105 22.72 2.52 20.34
C GLU A 105 23.23 1.35 19.52
N MET A 106 22.37 0.75 18.71
CA MET A 106 22.69 -0.42 17.88
C MET A 106 22.61 -0.05 16.41
N VAL A 107 23.64 -0.43 15.66
CA VAL A 107 23.65 -0.31 14.20
C VAL A 107 23.41 -1.71 13.64
N PRO A 108 22.30 -1.92 12.91
CA PRO A 108 22.00 -3.23 12.31
C PRO A 108 22.97 -3.56 11.18
N VAL A 109 23.10 -4.85 10.87
CA VAL A 109 23.76 -5.30 9.64
C VAL A 109 22.89 -4.89 8.45
N THR A 110 23.50 -4.23 7.46
CA THR A 110 22.84 -3.85 6.21
C THR A 110 23.52 -4.54 5.04
N ARG A 111 22.74 -5.16 4.15
CA ARG A 111 23.20 -5.80 2.91
C ARG A 111 22.40 -5.25 1.74
N ASN A 112 23.08 -4.67 0.76
CA ASN A 112 22.47 -4.25 -0.49
C ASN A 112 22.68 -5.33 -1.55
N ILE A 113 21.60 -5.97 -1.96
CA ILE A 113 21.63 -7.08 -2.92
C ILE A 113 20.77 -6.73 -4.13
N THR A 114 21.34 -6.86 -5.32
CA THR A 114 20.57 -6.76 -6.57
C THR A 114 19.75 -8.04 -6.76
N LEU A 115 18.43 -7.91 -6.71
CA LEU A 115 17.47 -8.96 -6.97
C LEU A 115 17.21 -9.08 -8.47
N ASN A 116 17.21 -10.33 -8.92
CA ASN A 116 16.62 -10.80 -10.17
C ASN A 116 16.23 -12.25 -9.93
N LYS A 117 15.06 -12.45 -9.33
CA LYS A 117 14.62 -13.77 -8.84
C LYS A 117 13.22 -14.08 -9.33
N ASN A 118 13.08 -15.28 -9.88
CA ASN A 118 11.78 -15.88 -10.13
C ASN A 118 11.33 -16.64 -8.89
N LEU A 119 10.12 -16.33 -8.42
CA LEU A 119 9.49 -16.91 -7.25
C LEU A 119 8.15 -17.54 -7.63
N VAL A 120 7.72 -18.44 -6.76
CA VAL A 120 6.42 -19.10 -6.85
C VAL A 120 5.70 -18.85 -5.54
N ALA A 121 4.42 -18.50 -5.63
CA ALA A 121 3.53 -18.44 -4.48
C ALA A 121 2.27 -19.28 -4.73
N LEU A 122 1.73 -19.84 -3.67
CA LEU A 122 0.50 -20.64 -3.68
C LEU A 122 -0.65 -19.88 -3.01
N ASN A 123 -1.89 -20.20 -3.35
CA ASN A 123 -3.07 -19.59 -2.71
C ASN A 123 -3.31 -20.14 -1.29
N ASN A 124 -2.78 -21.33 -0.99
CA ASN A 124 -2.78 -21.97 0.31
C ASN A 124 -1.54 -22.87 0.39
N SER A 125 -0.89 -22.90 1.55
CA SER A 125 0.35 -23.65 1.78
C SER A 125 0.40 -24.17 3.21
N GLU A 126 0.66 -25.47 3.34
CA GLU A 126 0.95 -26.12 4.64
C GLU A 126 2.47 -26.31 4.84
N SER A 127 3.29 -26.09 3.81
CA SER A 127 4.70 -26.51 3.73
C SER A 127 5.72 -25.37 3.90
N GLY A 128 5.33 -24.20 4.40
CA GLY A 128 6.23 -23.04 4.52
C GLY A 128 6.57 -22.38 3.18
N GLU A 129 5.81 -22.68 2.12
CA GLU A 129 5.87 -21.96 0.85
C GLU A 129 5.18 -20.59 0.95
N LEU A 130 5.61 -19.66 0.11
CA LEU A 130 5.06 -18.30 0.08
C LEU A 130 3.59 -18.33 -0.34
N VAL A 131 2.73 -17.71 0.47
CA VAL A 131 1.30 -17.60 0.19
C VAL A 131 1.00 -16.25 -0.46
N PHE A 132 0.16 -16.24 -1.49
CA PHE A 132 -0.42 -15.02 -2.04
C PHE A 132 -1.88 -14.88 -1.65
N HIS A 133 -2.32 -13.63 -1.58
CA HIS A 133 -3.72 -13.27 -1.40
C HIS A 133 -4.18 -12.38 -2.56
N ILE A 134 -5.48 -12.42 -2.85
CA ILE A 134 -6.09 -11.63 -3.92
C ILE A 134 -7.27 -10.83 -3.35
N VAL A 135 -7.32 -9.55 -3.70
CA VAL A 135 -8.52 -8.71 -3.48
C VAL A 135 -9.00 -8.15 -4.83
N PRO A 136 -10.28 -8.36 -5.19
CA PRO A 136 -10.90 -7.72 -6.35
C PRO A 136 -11.35 -6.29 -6.01
N LEU A 137 -11.02 -5.34 -6.88
CA LEU A 137 -11.49 -3.95 -6.86
C LEU A 137 -12.30 -3.69 -8.13
N ASN A 138 -13.39 -2.94 -8.02
CA ASN A 138 -14.24 -2.60 -9.16
C ASN A 138 -14.50 -1.10 -9.19
N GLU A 139 -14.00 -0.44 -10.22
CA GLU A 139 -14.03 1.00 -10.37
C GLU A 139 -14.67 1.39 -11.69
N LYS A 140 -15.57 2.38 -11.66
CA LYS A 140 -16.18 2.96 -12.86
C LYS A 140 -15.82 4.43 -12.93
N LYS A 141 -15.38 4.88 -14.10
CA LYS A 141 -15.16 6.30 -14.40
C LYS A 141 -15.73 6.63 -15.77
N SER A 142 -16.32 7.81 -15.89
CA SER A 142 -16.82 8.36 -17.16
C SER A 142 -16.04 9.61 -17.51
N LYS A 143 -15.92 9.88 -18.81
CA LYS A 143 -15.36 11.11 -19.34
C LYS A 143 -16.21 11.60 -20.50
N ASP A 144 -16.52 12.89 -20.50
CA ASP A 144 -17.26 13.53 -21.59
C ASP A 144 -16.34 13.71 -22.81
N VAL A 145 -16.87 13.46 -24.00
CA VAL A 145 -16.13 13.58 -25.26
C VAL A 145 -16.89 14.48 -26.21
N SER A 146 -16.19 15.41 -26.86
CA SER A 146 -16.82 16.35 -27.79
C SER A 146 -17.34 15.63 -29.04
N ALA A 147 -18.60 15.93 -29.38
CA ALA A 147 -19.28 15.39 -30.55
C ALA A 147 -19.04 16.30 -31.77
N THR A 148 -18.16 15.90 -32.67
CA THR A 148 -17.74 16.73 -33.83
C THR A 148 -18.21 16.18 -35.18
N ILE A 149 -18.53 14.89 -35.27
CA ILE A 149 -18.90 14.23 -36.53
C ILE A 149 -20.41 14.09 -36.63
N GLU A 150 -20.99 14.52 -37.74
CA GLU A 150 -22.40 14.27 -38.03
C GLU A 150 -22.61 12.84 -38.53
N LYS A 151 -23.49 12.09 -37.84
CA LYS A 151 -23.86 10.73 -38.21
C LYS A 151 -25.37 10.61 -38.24
N LYS A 152 -25.89 10.03 -39.33
CA LYS A 152 -27.30 9.66 -39.42
C LYS A 152 -27.53 8.39 -38.60
N ILE A 153 -28.38 8.48 -37.58
CA ILE A 153 -28.75 7.34 -36.73
C ILE A 153 -30.25 7.06 -36.92
N GLN A 154 -30.58 5.76 -37.01
CA GLN A 154 -31.94 5.25 -37.06
C GLN A 154 -32.13 4.24 -35.93
N VAL A 155 -32.87 4.63 -34.90
CA VAL A 155 -33.22 3.83 -33.73
C VAL A 155 -34.72 3.58 -33.73
N LYS A 156 -35.10 2.32 -33.52
CA LYS A 156 -36.51 1.92 -33.35
C LYS A 156 -36.91 2.09 -31.90
N ALA A 157 -38.08 2.67 -31.66
CA ALA A 157 -38.65 2.75 -30.32
C ALA A 157 -38.86 1.34 -29.76
N SER A 158 -38.65 1.16 -28.46
CA SER A 158 -38.86 -0.13 -27.81
C SER A 158 -39.40 0.05 -26.40
N GLY A 159 -40.08 -0.98 -25.90
CA GLY A 159 -40.64 -1.01 -24.55
C GLY A 159 -41.06 -2.42 -24.16
N LYS A 160 -41.45 -2.61 -22.90
CA LYS A 160 -41.97 -3.90 -22.43
C LYS A 160 -43.49 -3.89 -22.39
N VAL A 161 -44.07 -5.02 -22.81
CA VAL A 161 -45.51 -5.26 -22.76
C VAL A 161 -45.80 -6.57 -22.04
N MET A 162 -46.94 -6.63 -21.38
CA MET A 162 -47.54 -7.85 -20.87
C MET A 162 -48.57 -8.35 -21.88
N ILE A 163 -48.37 -9.55 -22.42
CA ILE A 163 -49.22 -10.14 -23.44
C ILE A 163 -50.15 -11.14 -22.76
N TYR A 164 -51.46 -11.02 -22.99
CA TYR A 164 -52.50 -11.81 -22.37
C TYR A 164 -53.19 -12.72 -23.37
N ASN A 165 -53.53 -13.93 -22.92
CA ASN A 165 -54.35 -14.91 -23.60
C ASN A 165 -55.57 -15.24 -22.74
N SER A 166 -56.73 -14.74 -23.17
CA SER A 166 -58.04 -15.04 -22.57
C SER A 166 -58.91 -15.94 -23.46
N TYR A 167 -58.31 -16.59 -24.48
CA TYR A 167 -59.03 -17.35 -25.49
C TYR A 167 -59.32 -18.79 -25.09
N SER A 168 -58.29 -19.53 -24.65
CA SER A 168 -58.41 -20.95 -24.28
C SER A 168 -57.33 -21.36 -23.27
N SER A 169 -57.48 -22.55 -22.68
CA SER A 169 -56.46 -23.15 -21.80
C SER A 169 -55.22 -23.65 -22.56
N VAL A 170 -55.22 -23.60 -23.89
CA VAL A 170 -54.08 -23.98 -24.73
C VAL A 170 -53.13 -22.79 -24.87
N ALA A 171 -51.83 -23.06 -24.66
CA ALA A 171 -50.79 -22.07 -24.87
C ALA A 171 -50.64 -21.72 -26.37
N GLN A 172 -50.43 -20.45 -26.67
CA GLN A 172 -50.27 -19.94 -28.04
C GLN A 172 -48.84 -19.44 -28.25
N ARG A 173 -48.13 -20.07 -29.18
CA ARG A 173 -46.83 -19.56 -29.64
C ARG A 173 -47.03 -18.37 -30.57
N LEU A 174 -46.32 -17.27 -30.31
CA LEU A 174 -46.18 -16.13 -31.20
C LEU A 174 -44.78 -16.18 -31.82
N ILE A 175 -44.72 -16.05 -33.14
CA ILE A 175 -43.46 -16.12 -33.90
C ILE A 175 -42.74 -14.75 -33.88
N PRO A 176 -41.42 -14.71 -34.17
CA PRO A 176 -40.75 -13.44 -34.44
C PRO A 176 -41.50 -12.63 -35.48
N ASN A 177 -41.46 -11.31 -35.35
CA ASN A 177 -42.16 -10.33 -36.19
C ASN A 177 -43.70 -10.33 -36.09
N THR A 178 -44.29 -11.02 -35.11
CA THR A 178 -45.72 -10.88 -34.78
C THR A 178 -46.05 -9.41 -34.53
N ARG A 179 -47.10 -8.90 -35.19
CA ARG A 179 -47.49 -7.50 -35.15
C ARG A 179 -48.40 -7.22 -33.96
N PHE A 180 -48.07 -6.18 -33.22
CA PHE A 180 -48.87 -5.56 -32.18
C PHE A 180 -49.24 -4.16 -32.65
N GLU A 181 -50.52 -3.87 -32.76
CA GLU A 181 -51.04 -2.58 -33.23
C GLU A 181 -51.68 -1.85 -32.06
N ASP A 182 -51.21 -0.63 -31.78
CA ASP A 182 -51.86 0.25 -30.81
C ASP A 182 -53.20 0.72 -31.37
N GLU A 183 -54.28 0.56 -30.61
CA GLU A 183 -55.63 0.96 -31.02
C GLU A 183 -55.77 2.48 -31.21
N LYS A 184 -54.95 3.29 -30.51
CA LYS A 184 -55.05 4.77 -30.57
C LYS A 184 -54.26 5.36 -31.74
N THR A 185 -53.02 4.93 -31.92
CA THR A 185 -52.11 5.50 -32.93
C THR A 185 -52.00 4.68 -34.22
N HIS A 186 -52.52 3.44 -34.23
CA HIS A 186 -52.35 2.45 -35.31
C HIS A 186 -50.88 2.15 -35.65
N LYS A 187 -49.95 2.50 -34.77
CA LYS A 187 -48.53 2.19 -34.92
C LYS A 187 -48.28 0.71 -34.64
N ILE A 188 -47.38 0.13 -35.41
CA ILE A 188 -47.05 -1.29 -35.36
C ILE A 188 -45.76 -1.51 -34.59
N TYR A 189 -45.79 -2.47 -33.69
CA TYR A 189 -44.65 -2.98 -32.94
C TYR A 189 -44.54 -4.49 -33.11
N ARG A 190 -43.34 -5.02 -32.90
CA ARG A 190 -43.01 -6.42 -33.17
C ARG A 190 -42.12 -7.01 -32.09
N ILE A 191 -42.29 -8.31 -31.85
CA ILE A 191 -41.35 -9.10 -31.06
C ILE A 191 -40.23 -9.64 -31.94
N ASN A 192 -38.99 -9.65 -31.44
CA ASN A 192 -37.83 -10.19 -32.19
C ASN A 192 -37.56 -11.67 -31.89
N THR A 193 -38.02 -12.15 -30.73
CA THR A 193 -37.86 -13.53 -30.29
C THR A 193 -39.22 -14.24 -30.26
N PRO A 194 -39.25 -15.57 -30.50
CA PRO A 194 -40.48 -16.33 -30.32
C PRO A 194 -40.85 -16.38 -28.84
N ILE A 195 -42.13 -16.25 -28.55
CA ILE A 195 -42.67 -16.36 -27.18
C ILE A 195 -43.85 -17.32 -27.16
N VAL A 196 -44.08 -17.96 -26.02
CA VAL A 196 -45.23 -18.85 -25.81
C VAL A 196 -46.10 -18.22 -24.74
N VAL A 197 -47.26 -17.72 -25.13
CA VAL A 197 -48.23 -17.13 -24.21
C VAL A 197 -49.02 -18.28 -23.56
N PRO A 198 -48.98 -18.45 -22.23
CA PRO A 198 -49.73 -19.50 -21.55
C PRO A 198 -51.24 -19.43 -21.86
N GLY A 199 -51.94 -20.55 -21.71
CA GLY A 199 -53.40 -20.58 -21.76
C GLY A 199 -54.03 -20.00 -20.50
N THR A 200 -55.36 -19.88 -20.49
CA THR A 200 -56.13 -19.54 -19.29
C THR A 200 -55.98 -20.61 -18.20
N MET A 201 -56.02 -20.18 -16.94
CA MET A 201 -55.98 -21.04 -15.76
C MET A 201 -57.14 -20.74 -14.82
N ILE A 202 -57.55 -21.74 -14.03
CA ILE A 202 -58.59 -21.55 -13.01
C ILE A 202 -57.90 -21.35 -11.66
N VAL A 203 -58.09 -20.19 -11.05
CA VAL A 203 -57.59 -19.85 -9.71
C VAL A 203 -58.80 -19.46 -8.86
N ASN A 204 -59.02 -20.17 -7.74
CA ASN A 204 -60.15 -19.95 -6.84
C ASN A 204 -61.54 -19.99 -7.52
N GLY A 205 -61.70 -20.81 -8.57
CA GLY A 205 -62.95 -20.92 -9.33
C GLY A 205 -63.14 -19.85 -10.41
N GLU A 206 -62.22 -18.89 -10.54
CA GLU A 206 -62.25 -17.85 -11.57
C GLU A 206 -61.25 -18.16 -12.70
N THR A 207 -61.64 -17.89 -13.94
CA THR A 207 -60.77 -18.03 -15.11
C THR A 207 -59.87 -16.80 -15.24
N VAL A 208 -58.58 -17.00 -14.99
CA VAL A 208 -57.54 -15.97 -15.13
C VAL A 208 -56.84 -16.13 -16.48
N PRO A 209 -56.64 -15.04 -17.25
CA PRO A 209 -55.86 -15.07 -18.49
C PRO A 209 -54.41 -15.54 -18.25
N GLY A 210 -53.89 -16.35 -19.16
CA GLY A 210 -52.45 -16.60 -19.21
C GLY A 210 -51.72 -15.34 -19.66
N SER A 211 -50.53 -15.08 -19.13
CA SER A 211 -49.75 -13.90 -19.50
C SER A 211 -48.25 -14.18 -19.58
N ILE A 212 -47.55 -13.35 -20.37
CA ILE A 212 -46.08 -13.37 -20.48
C ILE A 212 -45.56 -11.95 -20.79
N GLU A 213 -44.40 -11.63 -20.24
CA GLU A 213 -43.68 -10.38 -20.53
C GLU A 213 -42.84 -10.52 -21.80
N ALA A 214 -42.87 -9.52 -22.67
CA ALA A 214 -42.01 -9.45 -23.85
C ALA A 214 -41.59 -8.01 -24.15
N THR A 215 -40.42 -7.85 -24.79
CA THR A 215 -39.99 -6.58 -25.37
C THR A 215 -40.51 -6.46 -26.80
N VAL A 216 -41.12 -5.33 -27.12
CA VAL A 216 -41.58 -4.99 -28.47
C VAL A 216 -40.76 -3.85 -29.05
N TYR A 217 -40.59 -3.87 -30.36
CA TYR A 217 -39.81 -2.91 -31.15
C TYR A 217 -40.67 -2.32 -32.26
N ALA A 218 -40.52 -1.02 -32.52
CA ALA A 218 -41.25 -0.33 -33.59
C ALA A 218 -40.98 -0.93 -34.98
N ASP A 219 -41.98 -0.86 -35.86
CA ASP A 219 -41.86 -1.31 -37.24
C ASP A 219 -40.82 -0.49 -38.03
N ALA A 220 -40.74 0.82 -37.77
CA ALA A 220 -39.75 1.73 -38.32
C ALA A 220 -39.04 2.54 -37.22
N ALA A 221 -37.90 3.15 -37.59
CA ALA A 221 -37.15 4.07 -36.74
C ALA A 221 -37.74 5.47 -36.82
N GLY A 222 -37.70 6.21 -35.71
CA GLY A 222 -38.19 7.58 -35.64
C GLY A 222 -38.92 7.90 -34.33
N GLU A 223 -38.94 9.19 -33.98
CA GLU A 223 -39.57 9.69 -32.75
C GLU A 223 -41.10 9.54 -32.78
N GLU A 224 -41.69 9.42 -33.97
CA GLU A 224 -43.13 9.18 -34.15
C GLU A 224 -43.61 7.81 -33.64
N TYR A 225 -42.69 6.94 -33.23
CA TYR A 225 -42.98 5.66 -32.57
C TYR A 225 -42.79 5.71 -31.05
N ASN A 226 -42.47 6.86 -30.45
CA ASN A 226 -42.39 7.07 -29.00
C ASN A 226 -43.78 7.37 -28.44
N ILE A 227 -44.59 6.32 -28.27
CA ILE A 227 -46.00 6.46 -27.87
C ILE A 227 -46.23 6.27 -26.37
N GLY A 228 -45.16 6.06 -25.58
CA GLY A 228 -45.24 5.95 -24.13
C GLY A 228 -45.96 4.69 -23.66
N LEU A 229 -46.93 4.85 -22.75
CA LEU A 229 -47.74 3.74 -22.23
C LEU A 229 -48.98 3.51 -23.08
N VAL A 230 -49.19 2.26 -23.47
CA VAL A 230 -50.34 1.84 -24.26
C VAL A 230 -51.19 0.89 -23.44
N ASP A 231 -52.46 1.25 -23.28
CA ASP A 231 -53.43 0.48 -22.50
C ASP A 231 -53.80 -0.83 -23.20
N LYS A 232 -53.74 -0.86 -24.54
CA LYS A 232 -54.13 -2.03 -25.33
C LYS A 232 -53.52 -2.05 -26.72
N PHE A 233 -52.74 -3.10 -26.98
CA PHE A 233 -52.34 -3.56 -28.30
C PHE A 233 -53.25 -4.70 -28.76
N THR A 234 -53.65 -4.65 -30.02
CA THR A 234 -54.25 -5.79 -30.71
C THR A 234 -53.21 -6.55 -31.52
N ILE A 235 -53.54 -7.79 -31.91
CA ILE A 235 -52.70 -8.60 -32.79
C ILE A 235 -53.42 -8.71 -34.14
N PRO A 236 -53.11 -7.87 -35.15
CA PRO A 236 -53.85 -7.84 -36.42
C PRO A 236 -53.83 -9.18 -37.16
N GLY A 237 -52.81 -10.01 -36.93
CA GLY A 237 -52.73 -11.36 -37.50
C GLY A 237 -53.83 -12.32 -37.06
N PHE A 238 -54.61 -11.99 -36.03
CA PHE A 238 -55.78 -12.76 -35.61
C PHE A 238 -57.11 -12.22 -36.14
N LYS A 239 -57.11 -11.12 -36.92
CA LYS A 239 -58.36 -10.51 -37.40
C LYS A 239 -59.20 -11.53 -38.19
N GLY A 240 -60.49 -11.64 -37.85
CA GLY A 240 -61.41 -12.65 -38.40
C GLY A 240 -61.48 -13.95 -37.59
N ASP A 241 -60.61 -14.12 -36.59
CA ASP A 241 -60.60 -15.24 -35.65
C ASP A 241 -61.05 -14.76 -34.25
N PRO A 242 -61.79 -15.58 -33.47
CA PRO A 242 -62.18 -15.24 -32.10
C PRO A 242 -61.02 -14.80 -31.19
N ARG A 243 -59.80 -15.30 -31.46
CA ARG A 243 -58.55 -14.90 -30.79
C ARG A 243 -58.31 -13.39 -30.83
N TYR A 244 -58.75 -12.69 -31.86
CA TYR A 244 -58.54 -11.24 -31.98
C TYR A 244 -59.12 -10.44 -30.81
N SER A 245 -60.28 -10.86 -30.31
CA SER A 245 -60.94 -10.22 -29.18
C SER A 245 -60.41 -10.66 -27.81
N LYS A 246 -59.62 -11.75 -27.78
CA LYS A 246 -59.20 -12.45 -26.56
C LYS A 246 -57.69 -12.41 -26.31
N PHE A 247 -56.90 -12.01 -27.31
CA PHE A 247 -55.48 -11.71 -27.18
C PHE A 247 -55.27 -10.20 -27.24
N TYR A 248 -54.52 -9.68 -26.28
CA TYR A 248 -54.12 -8.28 -26.25
C TYR A 248 -52.80 -8.14 -25.49
N ALA A 249 -52.12 -7.01 -25.67
CA ALA A 249 -50.96 -6.67 -24.85
C ALA A 249 -51.13 -5.29 -24.21
N VAL A 250 -50.49 -5.07 -23.07
CA VAL A 250 -50.54 -3.80 -22.33
C VAL A 250 -49.11 -3.38 -22.01
N SER A 251 -48.76 -2.12 -22.20
CA SER A 251 -47.43 -1.61 -21.82
C SER A 251 -47.21 -1.71 -20.32
N LYS A 252 -45.98 -2.02 -19.94
CA LYS A 252 -45.54 -2.00 -18.55
C LYS A 252 -45.12 -0.58 -18.14
N PRO A 253 -45.64 -0.03 -17.02
CA PRO A 253 -45.27 1.29 -16.54
C PRO A 253 -43.77 1.50 -16.35
N GLU A 254 -43.03 0.44 -16.00
CA GLU A 254 -41.59 0.53 -15.72
C GLU A 254 -40.74 0.77 -16.98
N LEU A 255 -41.23 0.37 -18.17
CA LEU A 255 -40.50 0.45 -19.44
C LEU A 255 -41.46 0.84 -20.58
N PRO A 256 -41.86 2.13 -20.65
CA PRO A 256 -42.72 2.65 -21.72
C PRO A 256 -42.04 2.53 -23.09
N ILE A 257 -42.84 2.66 -24.15
CA ILE A 257 -42.35 2.60 -25.53
C ILE A 257 -41.79 3.97 -25.91
N ASP A 258 -40.47 4.04 -25.98
CA ASP A 258 -39.73 5.29 -26.20
C ASP A 258 -38.39 5.02 -26.92
N HIS A 259 -37.55 6.05 -27.08
CA HIS A 259 -36.19 6.00 -27.64
C HIS A 259 -36.08 5.68 -29.14
N GLY A 260 -37.19 5.78 -29.88
CA GLY A 260 -37.18 5.85 -31.32
C GLY A 260 -36.60 7.18 -31.78
N PHE A 261 -35.68 7.14 -32.74
CA PHE A 261 -35.01 8.32 -33.27
C PHE A 261 -34.64 8.10 -34.73
N SER A 262 -34.81 9.13 -35.56
CA SER A 262 -34.34 9.10 -36.94
C SER A 262 -33.89 10.49 -37.35
N GLY A 263 -32.58 10.71 -37.36
CA GLY A 263 -32.03 12.03 -37.60
C GLY A 263 -30.51 12.03 -37.69
N THR A 264 -29.96 13.22 -37.90
CA THR A 264 -28.51 13.45 -37.85
C THR A 264 -28.16 13.89 -36.43
N VAL A 265 -27.30 13.14 -35.75
CA VAL A 265 -26.73 13.54 -34.46
C VAL A 265 -25.23 13.76 -34.61
N LYS A 266 -24.69 14.61 -33.74
CA LYS A 266 -23.24 14.72 -33.59
C LYS A 266 -22.76 13.57 -32.70
N VAL A 267 -21.74 12.85 -33.16
CA VAL A 267 -21.06 11.80 -32.41
C VAL A 267 -19.58 12.15 -32.27
N PRO A 268 -18.91 11.66 -31.22
CA PRO A 268 -17.46 11.75 -31.11
C PRO A 268 -16.77 11.02 -32.27
N SER A 269 -15.56 11.46 -32.64
CA SER A 269 -14.71 10.70 -33.54
C SER A 269 -14.16 9.44 -32.86
N ASP A 270 -13.88 8.40 -33.64
CA ASP A 270 -13.27 7.17 -33.12
C ASP A 270 -11.92 7.45 -32.44
N GLU A 271 -11.17 8.44 -32.94
CA GLU A 271 -9.92 8.91 -32.33
C GLU A 271 -10.15 9.56 -30.95
N ALA A 272 -11.19 10.40 -30.83
CA ALA A 272 -11.53 11.04 -29.56
C ALA A 272 -12.03 10.02 -28.53
N ILE A 273 -12.80 9.02 -28.97
CA ILE A 273 -13.22 7.89 -28.12
C ILE A 273 -11.99 7.12 -27.64
N LYS A 274 -11.09 6.73 -28.55
CA LYS A 274 -9.88 5.98 -28.20
C LYS A 274 -8.98 6.75 -27.24
N SER A 275 -8.78 8.04 -27.47
CA SER A 275 -8.00 8.90 -26.57
C SER A 275 -8.64 9.00 -25.18
N ALA A 276 -9.97 9.20 -25.11
CA ALA A 276 -10.68 9.20 -23.83
C ALA A 276 -10.58 7.85 -23.10
N GLN A 277 -10.64 6.73 -23.82
CA GLN A 277 -10.44 5.40 -23.24
C GLN A 277 -9.02 5.21 -22.69
N GLU A 278 -7.99 5.64 -23.40
CA GLU A 278 -6.59 5.53 -22.93
C GLU A 278 -6.37 6.34 -21.64
N GLU A 279 -6.89 7.56 -21.59
CA GLU A 279 -6.82 8.40 -20.39
C GLU A 279 -7.61 7.81 -19.21
N LEU A 280 -8.83 7.31 -19.46
CA LEU A 280 -9.61 6.62 -18.44
C LEU A 280 -8.86 5.37 -17.92
N LYS A 281 -8.09 4.66 -18.76
CA LYS A 281 -7.29 3.50 -18.31
C LYS A 281 -6.20 3.93 -17.36
N GLU A 282 -5.49 5.03 -17.66
CA GLU A 282 -4.45 5.57 -16.79
C GLU A 282 -5.01 6.07 -15.45
N ASP A 283 -6.15 6.76 -15.49
CA ASP A 283 -6.80 7.26 -14.29
C ASP A 283 -7.32 6.13 -13.40
N LEU A 284 -7.97 5.13 -13.99
CA LEU A 284 -8.44 3.96 -13.26
C LEU A 284 -7.27 3.17 -12.65
N LYS A 285 -6.11 3.10 -13.33
CA LYS A 285 -4.89 2.52 -12.75
C LYS A 285 -4.43 3.28 -11.49
N LYS A 286 -4.38 4.61 -11.54
CA LYS A 286 -3.99 5.44 -10.39
C LYS A 286 -4.95 5.24 -9.21
N ILE A 287 -6.26 5.30 -9.48
CA ILE A 287 -7.32 5.09 -8.47
C ILE A 287 -7.20 3.70 -7.85
N ALA A 288 -6.96 2.66 -8.66
CA ALA A 288 -6.81 1.30 -8.16
C ALA A 288 -5.58 1.15 -7.23
N VAL A 289 -4.46 1.80 -7.54
CA VAL A 289 -3.27 1.81 -6.67
C VAL A 289 -3.59 2.46 -5.32
N GLU A 290 -4.27 3.60 -5.31
CA GLU A 290 -4.65 4.28 -4.07
C GLU A 290 -5.61 3.42 -3.22
N LYS A 291 -6.61 2.81 -3.85
CA LYS A 291 -7.56 1.92 -3.16
C LYS A 291 -6.91 0.66 -2.62
N ALA A 292 -5.98 0.06 -3.38
CA ALA A 292 -5.21 -1.08 -2.90
C ALA A 292 -4.42 -0.74 -1.63
N ARG A 293 -3.74 0.43 -1.58
CA ARG A 293 -3.03 0.90 -0.37
C ARG A 293 -3.96 1.10 0.83
N ALA A 294 -5.21 1.47 0.59
CA ALA A 294 -6.18 1.70 1.66
C ALA A 294 -6.82 0.41 2.19
N GLN A 295 -6.92 -0.64 1.36
CA GLN A 295 -7.58 -1.90 1.73
C GLN A 295 -6.61 -2.99 2.19
N ILE A 296 -5.36 -2.95 1.74
CA ILE A 296 -4.35 -3.97 2.08
C ILE A 296 -3.79 -3.68 3.49
N PRO A 297 -3.65 -4.71 4.34
CA PRO A 297 -3.08 -4.56 5.68
C PRO A 297 -1.65 -3.99 5.68
N VAL A 298 -1.27 -3.33 6.78
CA VAL A 298 0.05 -2.68 6.92
C VAL A 298 1.21 -3.68 6.99
N ASP A 299 0.94 -4.90 7.46
CA ASP A 299 1.87 -6.04 7.49
C ASP A 299 1.95 -6.78 6.14
N ALA A 300 1.12 -6.41 5.17
CA ALA A 300 1.14 -6.98 3.83
C ALA A 300 1.80 -6.03 2.80
N THR A 301 2.47 -6.62 1.83
CA THR A 301 3.12 -5.93 0.71
C THR A 301 2.42 -6.28 -0.59
N PHE A 302 2.17 -5.25 -1.41
CA PHE A 302 1.79 -5.43 -2.81
C PHE A 302 2.61 -4.51 -3.70
N PHE A 303 2.65 -4.83 -4.99
CA PHE A 303 3.39 -4.07 -5.99
C PHE A 303 2.42 -3.53 -7.05
N PRO A 304 2.62 -2.34 -7.62
CA PRO A 304 1.79 -1.90 -8.74
C PRO A 304 1.80 -2.88 -9.92
N GLY A 305 2.93 -3.55 -10.16
CA GLY A 305 3.07 -4.59 -11.18
C GLY A 305 2.42 -5.94 -10.82
N SER A 306 1.97 -6.13 -9.57
CA SER A 306 1.17 -7.28 -9.16
C SER A 306 -0.32 -7.09 -9.44
N MET A 307 -0.74 -5.98 -10.03
CA MET A 307 -2.14 -5.71 -10.38
C MET A 307 -2.48 -6.21 -11.79
N VAL A 308 -3.57 -6.96 -11.89
CA VAL A 308 -4.13 -7.40 -13.17
C VAL A 308 -5.39 -6.61 -13.47
N PHE A 309 -5.38 -5.88 -14.58
CA PHE A 309 -6.47 -4.98 -14.99
C PHE A 309 -7.31 -5.59 -16.12
N ARG A 310 -8.63 -5.65 -15.92
CA ARG A 310 -9.60 -5.90 -16.97
C ARG A 310 -10.47 -4.67 -17.16
N PHE A 311 -10.46 -4.12 -18.37
CA PHE A 311 -11.26 -2.96 -18.71
C PHE A 311 -12.50 -3.40 -19.51
N GLU A 312 -13.65 -2.87 -19.14
CA GLU A 312 -14.93 -3.10 -19.79
C GLU A 312 -15.52 -1.75 -20.18
N GLU A 313 -15.94 -1.62 -21.44
CA GLU A 313 -16.74 -0.48 -21.86
C GLU A 313 -18.12 -0.61 -21.24
N VAL A 314 -18.59 0.47 -20.62
CA VAL A 314 -19.95 0.53 -20.09
C VAL A 314 -20.78 1.24 -21.15
N PRO A 315 -21.80 0.57 -21.74
CA PRO A 315 -22.69 1.22 -22.68
C PRO A 315 -23.25 2.49 -22.05
N ASN A 316 -23.19 3.60 -22.78
CA ASN A 316 -23.86 4.81 -22.35
C ASN A 316 -25.37 4.60 -22.41
N ASP A 317 -26.09 5.25 -21.50
CA ASP A 317 -27.54 5.26 -21.54
C ASP A 317 -28.01 5.93 -22.85
N PRO A 318 -28.78 5.23 -23.71
CA PRO A 318 -29.26 5.79 -24.98
C PRO A 318 -30.17 7.01 -24.80
N THR A 319 -30.61 7.32 -23.58
CA THR A 319 -31.34 8.55 -23.23
C THR A 319 -30.48 9.83 -23.31
N ALA A 320 -29.16 9.74 -23.18
CA ALA A 320 -28.27 10.90 -23.04
C ALA A 320 -27.74 11.38 -24.40
N ILE A 321 -28.64 11.91 -25.23
CA ILE A 321 -28.32 12.37 -26.60
C ILE A 321 -27.48 13.67 -26.58
N ASP A 322 -27.56 14.47 -25.52
CA ASP A 322 -26.94 15.81 -25.46
C ASP A 322 -25.45 15.84 -25.07
N THR A 323 -24.92 14.79 -24.46
CA THR A 323 -23.48 14.72 -24.09
C THR A 323 -22.95 13.30 -24.29
N PRO A 324 -22.33 13.00 -25.45
CA PRO A 324 -21.72 11.70 -25.62
C PRO A 324 -20.53 11.59 -24.66
N SER A 325 -20.69 10.75 -23.65
CA SER A 325 -19.62 10.39 -22.73
C SER A 325 -19.00 9.06 -23.16
N VAL A 326 -17.84 8.73 -22.62
CA VAL A 326 -17.25 7.40 -22.70
C VAL A 326 -17.12 6.92 -21.27
N SER A 327 -17.87 5.87 -20.93
CA SER A 327 -17.78 5.23 -19.63
C SER A 327 -16.96 3.95 -19.71
N MET A 328 -16.06 3.77 -18.75
CA MET A 328 -15.28 2.56 -18.63
C MET A 328 -15.28 2.07 -17.19
N ARG A 329 -15.30 0.75 -17.06
CA ARG A 329 -15.15 0.04 -15.81
C ARG A 329 -13.81 -0.68 -15.81
N ALA A 330 -13.05 -0.57 -14.72
CA ALA A 330 -11.88 -1.38 -14.44
C ALA A 330 -12.21 -2.38 -13.33
N ILE A 331 -12.04 -3.66 -13.63
CA ILE A 331 -11.99 -4.72 -12.65
C ILE A 331 -10.52 -5.03 -12.43
N VAL A 332 -10.05 -4.86 -11.20
CA VAL A 332 -8.64 -4.97 -10.85
C VAL A 332 -8.48 -6.07 -9.82
N TYR A 333 -7.54 -6.97 -10.06
CA TYR A 333 -7.15 -7.98 -9.08
C TYR A 333 -5.78 -7.64 -8.54
N VAL A 334 -5.70 -7.44 -7.23
CA VAL A 334 -4.46 -7.06 -6.55
C VAL A 334 -3.91 -8.28 -5.83
N PHE A 335 -2.74 -8.73 -6.25
CA PHE A 335 -2.00 -9.79 -5.57
C PHE A 335 -1.08 -9.18 -4.51
N PHE A 336 -1.15 -9.70 -3.29
CA PHE A 336 -0.34 -9.24 -2.16
C PHE A 336 0.15 -10.41 -1.31
N PHE A 337 1.16 -10.14 -0.49
CA PHE A 337 1.90 -11.14 0.28
C PHE A 337 2.10 -10.63 1.70
N ASP A 338 2.22 -11.55 2.66
CA ASP A 338 2.76 -11.21 3.98
C ASP A 338 4.21 -10.71 3.83
N THR A 339 4.50 -9.54 4.42
CA THR A 339 5.79 -8.85 4.21
C THR A 339 6.95 -9.62 4.84
N VAL A 340 6.71 -10.27 5.98
CA VAL A 340 7.72 -11.05 6.69
C VAL A 340 8.06 -12.30 5.87
N SER A 341 7.05 -13.06 5.48
CA SER A 341 7.18 -14.29 4.68
C SER A 341 7.87 -14.02 3.33
N LEU A 342 7.51 -12.92 2.65
CA LEU A 342 8.18 -12.52 1.41
C LEU A 342 9.65 -12.17 1.64
N THR A 343 9.94 -11.42 2.71
CA THR A 343 11.31 -11.04 3.05
C THR A 343 12.16 -12.25 3.39
N GLU A 344 11.65 -13.19 4.20
CA GLU A 344 12.32 -14.45 4.54
C GLU A 344 12.62 -15.27 3.30
N LYS A 345 11.66 -15.39 2.38
CA LYS A 345 11.85 -16.14 1.14
C LYS A 345 12.95 -15.52 0.25
N LEU A 346 12.97 -14.19 0.15
CA LEU A 346 13.99 -13.46 -0.59
C LEU A 346 15.37 -13.58 0.06
N ALA A 347 15.45 -13.34 1.37
CA ALA A 347 16.68 -13.46 2.15
C ALA A 347 17.28 -14.87 2.01
N PHE A 348 16.47 -15.92 2.20
CA PHE A 348 16.89 -17.31 2.04
C PHE A 348 17.46 -17.60 0.64
N ALA A 349 16.91 -16.97 -0.40
CA ALA A 349 17.33 -17.16 -1.78
C ALA A 349 18.58 -16.34 -2.19
N THR A 350 19.00 -15.37 -1.37
CA THR A 350 20.08 -14.43 -1.73
C THR A 350 21.19 -14.27 -0.70
N LEU A 351 20.97 -14.64 0.56
CA LEU A 351 21.88 -14.46 1.69
C LEU A 351 22.18 -15.80 2.38
N PRO A 352 22.79 -16.79 1.69
CA PRO A 352 22.97 -18.14 2.23
C PRO A 352 23.78 -18.17 3.53
N ASP A 353 24.71 -17.23 3.70
CA ASP A 353 25.57 -17.11 4.89
C ASP A 353 24.83 -16.55 6.11
N ASP A 354 23.68 -15.88 5.90
CA ASP A 354 22.89 -15.21 6.93
C ASP A 354 21.49 -15.85 7.09
N ASN A 355 21.25 -17.07 6.58
CA ASN A 355 19.94 -17.72 6.54
C ASN A 355 19.24 -17.90 7.91
N ASN A 356 20.00 -17.88 9.01
CA ASN A 356 19.46 -18.02 10.36
C ASN A 356 19.10 -16.67 11.02
N ASN A 357 19.32 -15.56 10.32
CA ASN A 357 19.11 -14.22 10.85
C ASN A 357 17.85 -13.59 10.25
N PRO A 358 16.94 -13.02 11.07
CA PRO A 358 15.76 -12.34 10.55
C PRO A 358 16.15 -10.99 9.91
N PHE A 359 15.58 -10.68 8.74
CA PHE A 359 15.82 -9.43 8.01
C PHE A 359 14.51 -8.72 7.69
N ILE A 360 14.61 -7.42 7.47
CA ILE A 360 13.57 -6.56 6.90
C ILE A 360 14.13 -5.92 5.63
N ILE A 361 13.31 -5.75 4.59
CA ILE A 361 13.68 -4.94 3.42
C ILE A 361 13.14 -3.53 3.61
N SER A 362 14.02 -2.56 3.90
CA SER A 362 13.64 -1.16 4.17
C SER A 362 13.03 -0.46 2.96
N ASN A 363 13.43 -0.87 1.75
CA ASN A 363 13.03 -0.26 0.49
C ASN A 363 12.12 -1.17 -0.35
N MET A 364 11.29 -2.01 0.28
CA MET A 364 10.40 -2.98 -0.39
C MET A 364 9.58 -2.35 -1.52
N SER A 365 9.06 -1.14 -1.31
CA SER A 365 8.24 -0.41 -2.28
C SER A 365 8.99 0.07 -3.53
N SER A 366 10.33 0.04 -3.52
CA SER A 366 11.17 0.39 -4.67
C SER A 366 11.50 -0.81 -5.56
N LEU A 367 11.18 -2.03 -5.11
CA LEU A 367 11.36 -3.23 -5.90
C LEU A 367 10.27 -3.32 -6.97
N GLU A 368 10.65 -3.86 -8.12
CA GLU A 368 9.76 -4.10 -9.23
C GLU A 368 9.25 -5.54 -9.18
N PHE A 369 7.97 -5.70 -9.50
CA PHE A 369 7.32 -7.00 -9.57
C PHE A 369 6.76 -7.18 -10.97
N ARG A 370 7.01 -8.34 -11.55
CA ARG A 370 6.41 -8.75 -12.83
C ARG A 370 5.77 -10.11 -12.68
N LEU A 371 4.46 -10.17 -12.94
CA LEU A 371 3.76 -11.44 -13.00
C LEU A 371 4.22 -12.22 -14.25
N ASN A 372 4.70 -13.45 -14.06
CA ASN A 372 5.21 -14.35 -15.09
C ASN A 372 4.20 -15.48 -15.38
N ASP A 373 2.91 -15.14 -15.41
CA ASP A 373 1.88 -16.05 -15.91
C ASP A 373 1.58 -15.76 -17.37
N GLU A 374 1.63 -16.82 -18.18
CA GLU A 374 1.46 -16.75 -19.63
C GLU A 374 0.00 -16.47 -20.02
N ASP A 375 -0.93 -16.71 -19.10
CA ASP A 375 -2.36 -16.60 -19.36
C ASP A 375 -2.85 -15.17 -19.12
N LYS A 376 -3.12 -14.43 -20.21
CA LYS A 376 -3.63 -13.06 -20.16
C LYS A 376 -5.09 -12.97 -19.69
N ASN A 377 -5.77 -14.11 -19.57
CA ASN A 377 -7.16 -14.25 -19.12
C ASN A 377 -7.22 -14.91 -17.73
N ILE A 378 -6.47 -14.36 -16.78
CA ILE A 378 -6.49 -14.83 -15.39
C ILE A 378 -7.94 -14.73 -14.86
N VAL A 379 -8.55 -15.88 -14.57
CA VAL A 379 -9.74 -15.99 -13.72
C VAL A 379 -9.21 -16.22 -12.29
N PRO A 380 -9.21 -15.20 -11.42
CA PRO A 380 -8.46 -15.26 -10.16
C PRO A 380 -8.99 -16.29 -9.18
N SER A 381 -10.27 -16.66 -9.31
CA SER A 381 -10.93 -17.67 -8.49
C SER A 381 -10.31 -19.08 -8.65
N ASP A 382 -9.65 -19.36 -9.77
CA ASP A 382 -9.11 -20.69 -10.10
C ASP A 382 -7.58 -20.76 -9.93
N LEU A 383 -6.93 -19.65 -9.54
CA LEU A 383 -5.49 -19.62 -9.36
C LEU A 383 -5.08 -20.35 -8.07
N SER A 384 -4.45 -21.51 -8.25
CA SER A 384 -3.77 -22.23 -7.17
C SER A 384 -2.34 -21.78 -6.94
N ARG A 385 -1.70 -21.22 -7.97
CA ARG A 385 -0.30 -20.81 -7.98
C ARG A 385 -0.09 -19.61 -8.87
N ILE A 386 0.88 -18.78 -8.53
CA ILE A 386 1.39 -17.72 -9.39
C ILE A 386 2.90 -17.81 -9.50
N ARG A 387 3.44 -17.46 -10.66
CA ARG A 387 4.88 -17.25 -10.88
C ARG A 387 5.12 -15.78 -11.12
N PHE A 388 6.17 -15.24 -10.52
CA PHE A 388 6.51 -13.84 -10.68
C PHE A 388 8.01 -13.62 -10.54
N GLU A 389 8.45 -12.48 -11.03
CA GLU A 389 9.82 -12.00 -10.93
C GLU A 389 9.85 -10.76 -10.04
N ILE A 390 10.85 -10.71 -9.15
CA ILE A 390 11.19 -9.50 -8.40
C ILE A 390 12.57 -9.02 -8.84
N THR A 391 12.63 -7.74 -9.23
CA THR A 391 13.86 -7.06 -9.66
C THR A 391 14.11 -5.78 -8.86
N GLY A 392 15.38 -5.37 -8.80
CA GLY A 392 15.80 -4.13 -8.14
C GLY A 392 16.83 -4.36 -7.03
N THR A 393 17.37 -3.29 -6.45
CA THR A 393 18.34 -3.41 -5.35
C THR A 393 17.60 -3.41 -4.02
N ALA A 394 17.58 -4.54 -3.32
CA ALA A 394 17.00 -4.66 -1.99
C ALA A 394 18.03 -4.32 -0.91
N GLU A 395 17.63 -3.46 0.02
CA GLU A 395 18.37 -3.13 1.23
C GLU A 395 17.83 -4.00 2.37
N PHE A 396 18.50 -5.13 2.61
CA PHE A 396 18.22 -6.01 3.74
C PHE A 396 18.85 -5.40 5.00
N VAL A 397 18.02 -5.15 6.01
CA VAL A 397 18.43 -4.64 7.33
C VAL A 397 18.13 -5.71 8.37
N GLY A 398 19.14 -6.11 9.13
CA GLY A 398 19.01 -7.12 10.18
C GLY A 398 17.98 -6.68 11.22
N GLN A 399 16.99 -7.54 11.47
CA GLN A 399 15.94 -7.28 12.45
C GLN A 399 16.51 -7.49 13.85
N ILE A 400 16.34 -6.50 14.72
CA ILE A 400 16.80 -6.53 16.11
C ILE A 400 15.57 -6.56 17.01
N ASP A 401 15.40 -7.66 17.76
CA ASP A 401 14.40 -7.72 18.83
C ASP A 401 14.91 -6.97 20.07
N THR A 402 14.53 -5.71 20.17
CA THR A 402 14.92 -4.83 21.28
C THR A 402 14.47 -5.37 22.64
N LYS A 403 13.32 -6.03 22.73
CA LYS A 403 12.81 -6.60 23.99
C LYS A 403 13.66 -7.79 24.42
N SER A 404 13.99 -8.68 23.49
CA SER A 404 14.89 -9.81 23.76
C SER A 404 16.26 -9.34 24.25
N VAL A 405 16.83 -8.32 23.61
CA VAL A 405 18.13 -7.76 24.03
C VAL A 405 18.04 -7.04 25.38
N GLN A 406 16.99 -6.27 25.65
CA GLN A 406 16.75 -5.66 26.98
C GLN A 406 16.73 -6.71 28.09
N ASN A 407 15.97 -7.78 27.88
CA ASN A 407 15.83 -8.86 28.86
C ASN A 407 17.14 -9.64 29.05
N ALA A 408 17.91 -9.85 27.99
CA ALA A 408 19.20 -10.53 28.06
C ALA A 408 20.25 -9.72 28.85
N LEU A 409 20.17 -8.38 28.80
CA LEU A 409 21.10 -7.47 29.48
C LEU A 409 20.70 -7.11 30.91
N ALA A 410 19.43 -7.26 31.27
CA ALA A 410 18.91 -6.89 32.58
C ALA A 410 19.69 -7.56 33.72
N GLY A 411 20.25 -6.74 34.62
CA GLY A 411 21.06 -7.19 35.76
C GLY A 411 22.43 -7.79 35.42
N LYS A 412 22.84 -7.85 34.15
CA LYS A 412 24.14 -8.40 33.74
C LYS A 412 25.30 -7.44 33.98
N SER A 413 26.52 -7.97 34.01
CA SER A 413 27.72 -7.14 34.09
C SER A 413 28.00 -6.47 32.75
N LYS A 414 28.62 -5.29 32.79
CA LYS A 414 29.18 -4.63 31.60
C LYS A 414 30.17 -5.53 30.85
N LYS A 415 30.86 -6.44 31.54
CA LYS A 415 31.81 -7.39 30.93
C LYS A 415 31.12 -8.42 30.04
N ASP A 416 29.90 -8.80 30.36
CA ASP A 416 29.14 -9.81 29.61
C ASP A 416 28.50 -9.23 28.34
N PHE A 417 28.52 -7.90 28.21
CA PHE A 417 27.85 -7.18 27.14
C PHE A 417 28.31 -7.63 25.75
N GLU A 418 29.63 -7.70 25.50
CA GLU A 418 30.15 -8.07 24.19
C GLU A 418 29.73 -9.50 23.80
N GLU A 419 29.71 -10.43 24.76
CA GLU A 419 29.29 -11.81 24.50
C GLU A 419 27.79 -11.89 24.19
N ILE A 420 26.96 -11.14 24.92
CA ILE A 420 25.51 -11.09 24.71
C ILE A 420 25.18 -10.48 23.35
N ILE A 421 25.87 -9.40 22.95
CA ILE A 421 25.66 -8.75 21.65
C ILE A 421 26.19 -9.62 20.50
N LYS A 422 27.33 -10.30 20.65
CA LYS A 422 27.86 -11.21 19.61
C LYS A 422 26.93 -12.38 19.30
N LYS A 423 26.07 -12.80 20.24
CA LYS A 423 25.03 -13.82 20.00
C LYS A 423 23.88 -13.32 19.12
N GLN A 424 23.73 -12.00 18.95
CA GLN A 424 22.75 -11.36 18.09
C GLN A 424 23.39 -11.12 16.71
N GLY A 425 23.31 -12.08 15.79
CA GLY A 425 23.99 -12.03 14.48
C GLY A 425 23.67 -10.81 13.60
N ASN A 426 22.60 -10.08 13.93
CA ASN A 426 22.12 -8.91 13.19
C ASN A 426 22.71 -7.56 13.61
N ILE A 427 23.66 -7.53 14.54
CA ILE A 427 24.25 -6.28 15.06
C ILE A 427 25.63 -6.07 14.46
N LYS A 428 25.82 -4.96 13.74
CA LYS A 428 27.11 -4.57 13.14
C LYS A 428 28.00 -3.81 14.11
N ASP A 429 27.42 -2.84 14.81
CA ASP A 429 28.13 -1.97 15.74
C ASP A 429 27.21 -1.60 16.91
N VAL A 430 27.78 -1.34 18.07
CA VAL A 430 27.03 -1.01 19.28
C VAL A 430 27.78 0.00 20.14
N ASN A 431 27.06 1.00 20.64
CA ASN A 431 27.55 1.97 21.59
C ASN A 431 26.69 1.93 22.85
N MET A 432 27.32 1.81 24.03
CA MET A 432 26.63 1.62 25.30
C MET A 432 27.09 2.63 26.34
N VAL A 433 26.13 3.32 26.94
CA VAL A 433 26.32 4.31 28.00
C VAL A 433 25.53 3.91 29.23
N LEU A 434 26.22 3.70 30.35
CA LEU A 434 25.62 3.47 31.66
C LEU A 434 25.62 4.76 32.47
N ARG A 435 24.49 5.09 33.08
CA ARG A 435 24.37 6.22 34.01
C ARG A 435 23.93 5.72 35.39
N PRO A 436 24.58 6.19 36.47
CA PRO A 436 25.82 6.97 36.48
C PRO A 436 27.03 6.20 35.94
N MET A 437 28.07 6.90 35.47
CA MET A 437 29.22 6.30 34.76
C MET A 437 30.05 5.30 35.58
N TRP A 438 29.93 5.33 36.92
CA TRP A 438 30.60 4.39 37.82
C TRP A 438 29.90 3.03 37.93
N LYS A 439 28.70 2.86 37.34
CA LYS A 439 27.99 1.58 37.34
C LYS A 439 28.66 0.57 36.42
N THR A 440 28.83 -0.65 36.92
CA THR A 440 29.42 -1.78 36.20
C THR A 440 28.39 -2.86 35.84
N THR A 441 27.14 -2.67 36.23
CA THR A 441 26.02 -3.58 35.97
C THR A 441 24.85 -2.82 35.34
N PHE A 442 24.14 -3.51 34.45
CA PHE A 442 22.91 -2.99 33.89
C PHE A 442 21.80 -2.95 34.95
N PRO A 443 20.82 -2.03 34.83
CA PRO A 443 19.62 -2.07 35.65
C PRO A 443 18.94 -3.44 35.61
N VAL A 444 18.42 -3.89 36.77
CA VAL A 444 17.66 -5.16 36.86
C VAL A 444 16.31 -5.03 36.16
N ASP A 445 15.75 -3.83 36.16
CA ASP A 445 14.52 -3.49 35.45
C ASP A 445 14.84 -3.22 33.97
N PRO A 446 14.35 -4.06 33.03
CA PRO A 446 14.59 -3.89 31.60
C PRO A 446 14.07 -2.56 31.05
N THR A 447 13.06 -1.96 31.68
CA THR A 447 12.49 -0.67 31.24
C THR A 447 13.44 0.51 31.42
N LYS A 448 14.47 0.36 32.27
CA LYS A 448 15.55 1.35 32.47
C LYS A 448 16.69 1.19 31.45
N ILE A 449 16.59 0.23 30.53
CA ILE A 449 17.53 0.01 29.43
C ILE A 449 16.89 0.51 28.14
N THR A 450 17.29 1.69 27.68
CA THR A 450 16.80 2.28 26.45
C THR A 450 17.65 1.80 25.27
N ILE A 451 17.03 1.10 24.32
CA ILE A 451 17.68 0.73 23.05
C ILE A 451 17.24 1.69 21.96
N LYS A 452 18.20 2.22 21.19
CA LYS A 452 17.99 3.03 20.00
C LYS A 452 18.63 2.36 18.81
N ILE A 453 17.87 2.14 17.75
CA ILE A 453 18.40 1.65 16.47
C ILE A 453 18.84 2.88 15.67
N VAL A 454 20.11 2.90 15.26
CA VAL A 454 20.71 4.01 14.51
C VAL A 454 21.09 3.49 13.13
N THR A 455 20.46 4.03 12.10
CA THR A 455 20.84 3.79 10.70
C THR A 455 21.93 4.81 10.33
N LYS A 456 23.11 4.33 9.91
CA LYS A 456 24.25 5.17 9.52
C LYS A 456 24.36 5.28 8.01
#